data_AF-A0A4Y9ZZ42-F1
#
_entry.id   AF-A0A4Y9ZZ42-F1
#
_cell.length_a   1.000
_cell.length_b   1.000
_cell.length_c   1.000
_cell.angle_alpha   90.00
_cell.angle_beta   90.00
_cell.angle_gamma   90.00
#
_symmetry.space_group_name_H-M   'P 1'
#
loop_
_entity.id
_entity.type
_entity.pdbx_description
1 polymer ?
#
loop_
_entity_poly.entity_id
_entity_poly.type
_entity_poly.pdbx_seq_one_letter_code
_entity_poly.pdbx_strand_id
1 'polypeptide(L)'
;MHAAAERLVHEGPVRHRADLARVCLIDNSPVSYNVNEMNGIPIEGWTNDPSDQALLDLLPVLDSLRFTSDVRHVLGIRGYS
;
A
#
# COMPACT_ATOMS: atom_id res chain seq x y z
N MET A 1 50.03 -19.99 1.59
CA MET A 1 48.63 -20.22 1.19
C MET A 1 47.80 -20.54 2.42
N HIS A 2 47.46 -19.53 3.22
CA HIS A 2 46.44 -19.65 4.27
C HIS A 2 45.17 -19.06 3.65
N ALA A 3 44.20 -19.95 3.44
CA ALA A 3 43.06 -19.75 2.58
C ALA A 3 42.05 -18.75 3.15
N ALA A 4 41.49 -17.97 2.23
CA ALA A 4 40.35 -17.08 2.39
C ALA A 4 39.09 -17.87 2.79
N ALA A 5 38.72 -17.85 4.07
CA ALA A 5 37.54 -18.54 4.57
C ALA A 5 36.69 -17.66 5.52
N GLU A 6 36.58 -16.35 5.28
CA GLU A 6 35.76 -15.44 6.10
C GLU A 6 34.68 -14.66 5.32
N ARG A 7 34.11 -15.20 4.23
CA ARG A 7 33.16 -14.40 3.43
C ARG A 7 31.88 -15.07 2.95
N LEU A 8 31.37 -16.11 3.60
CA LEU A 8 30.18 -16.83 3.11
C LEU A 8 29.09 -17.14 4.14
N VAL A 9 28.89 -16.30 5.16
CA VAL A 9 27.71 -16.44 6.02
C VAL A 9 27.10 -15.07 6.28
N HIS A 10 26.19 -14.60 5.42
CA HIS A 10 25.06 -13.74 5.84
C HIS A 10 24.01 -13.39 4.78
N GLU A 11 23.99 -13.99 3.60
CA GLU A 11 22.91 -13.73 2.63
C GLU A 11 21.94 -14.91 2.56
N GLY A 12 21.02 -14.95 3.54
CA GLY A 12 19.74 -15.66 3.34
C GLY A 12 18.99 -15.08 2.14
N PRO A 13 17.97 -15.75 1.59
CA PRO A 13 17.27 -15.29 0.41
C PRO A 13 16.81 -13.84 0.63
N VAL A 14 17.35 -12.93 -0.18
CA VAL A 14 16.94 -11.53 -0.21
C VAL A 14 15.45 -11.56 -0.52
N ARG A 15 14.62 -11.38 0.50
CA ARG A 15 13.19 -11.12 0.29
C ARG A 15 13.16 -9.77 -0.42
N HIS A 16 13.10 -9.79 -1.75
CA HIS A 16 12.76 -8.60 -2.51
C HIS A 16 11.46 -8.07 -1.93
N ARG A 17 11.55 -7.00 -1.16
CA ARG A 17 10.39 -6.29 -0.66
C ARG A 17 9.62 -5.90 -1.91
N ALA A 18 8.39 -6.39 -2.04
CA ALA A 18 7.59 -6.13 -3.24
C ALA A 18 7.53 -4.63 -3.47
N ASP A 19 7.67 -4.20 -4.73
CA ASP A 19 7.47 -2.80 -5.08
C ASP A 19 6.00 -2.44 -4.84
N LEU A 20 5.75 -1.56 -3.86
CA LEU A 20 4.42 -1.13 -3.47
C LEU A 20 3.96 0.12 -4.22
N ALA A 21 4.75 0.65 -5.16
CA ALA A 21 4.39 1.83 -5.94
C ALA A 21 3.07 1.66 -6.72
N ARG A 22 2.63 0.42 -6.98
CA ARG A 22 1.42 0.12 -7.77
C ARG A 22 0.38 -0.66 -6.98
N VAL A 23 0.45 -0.64 -5.64
CA VAL A 23 -0.44 -1.40 -4.75
C VAL A 23 -1.11 -0.45 -3.76
N CYS A 24 -2.42 -0.60 -3.54
CA CYS A 24 -3.13 0.09 -2.46
C CYS A 24 -4.04 -0.90 -1.72
N LEU A 25 -4.32 -0.61 -0.45
CA LEU A 25 -5.26 -1.37 0.38
C LEU A 25 -6.45 -0.47 0.74
N ILE A 26 -7.65 -0.87 0.33
CA ILE A 26 -8.90 -0.22 0.73
C ILE A 26 -9.44 -0.98 1.93
N ASP A 27 -9.59 -0.32 3.07
CA ASP A 27 -10.04 -0.96 4.30
C ASP A 27 -10.74 0.07 5.20
N ASN A 28 -11.71 -0.37 5.99
CA ASN A 28 -12.42 0.45 6.97
C ASN A 28 -11.76 0.41 8.36
N SER A 29 -10.67 -0.34 8.52
CA SER A 29 -9.84 -0.43 9.71
C SER A 29 -8.45 0.18 9.44
N PRO A 30 -8.11 1.32 10.06
CA PRO A 30 -6.80 1.95 9.92
C PRO A 30 -5.62 1.03 10.30
N VAL A 31 -5.86 0.09 11.22
CA VAL A 31 -4.85 -0.87 11.66
C VAL A 31 -4.41 -1.79 10.52
N SER A 32 -5.29 -2.08 9.55
CA SER A 32 -5.01 -3.00 8.45
C SER A 32 -3.89 -2.51 7.51
N TYR A 33 -3.69 -1.20 7.39
CA TYR A 33 -2.64 -0.60 6.54
C TYR A 33 -1.55 0.12 7.32
N ASN A 34 -1.46 -0.01 8.65
CA ASN A 34 -0.45 0.65 9.50
C ASN A 34 1.01 0.37 9.04
N VAL A 35 1.30 -0.83 8.53
CA VAL A 35 2.66 -1.14 8.01
C VAL A 35 3.01 -0.33 6.75
N ASN A 36 2.01 0.08 5.97
CA ASN A 36 2.16 0.83 4.72
C ASN A 36 1.08 1.92 4.63
N GLU A 37 1.07 2.86 5.57
CA GLU A 37 0.01 3.87 5.69
C GLU A 37 -0.20 4.66 4.39
N MET A 38 0.88 4.98 3.69
CA MET A 38 0.87 5.71 2.42
C MET A 38 0.22 4.93 1.26
N ASN A 39 -0.04 3.63 1.44
CA ASN A 39 -0.73 2.77 0.49
C ASN A 39 -2.19 2.49 0.91
N GLY A 40 -2.64 3.03 2.04
CA GLY A 40 -4.00 2.88 2.53
C GLY A 40 -4.98 3.85 1.86
N ILE A 41 -6.19 3.37 1.58
CA ILE A 41 -7.34 4.18 1.21
C ILE A 41 -8.43 3.87 2.25
N PRO A 42 -8.69 4.76 3.22
CA PRO A 42 -9.78 4.56 4.16
C PRO A 42 -11.11 4.56 3.39
N ILE A 43 -12.00 3.66 3.78
CA ILE A 43 -13.39 3.66 3.33
C ILE A 43 -14.32 3.55 4.54
N GLU A 44 -15.49 4.17 4.45
CA GLU A 44 -16.53 3.96 5.45
C GLU A 44 -16.99 2.50 5.45
N GLY A 45 -17.26 1.97 6.64
CA GLY A 45 -17.80 0.63 6.79
C GLY A 45 -19.26 0.59 6.33
N TRP A 46 -19.64 -0.47 5.62
CA TRP A 46 -21.02 -0.64 5.16
C TRP A 46 -21.97 -0.95 6.34
N THR A 47 -23.07 -0.20 6.41
CA THR A 47 -24.04 -0.27 7.53
C THR A 47 -25.43 -0.76 7.12
N ASN A 48 -25.57 -1.35 5.93
CA ASN A 48 -26.87 -1.77 5.35
C ASN A 48 -27.80 -0.58 4.98
N ASP A 49 -27.23 0.61 4.76
CA ASP A 49 -27.92 1.73 4.12
C ASP A 49 -28.03 1.49 2.61
N PRO A 50 -29.26 1.44 2.04
CA PRO A 50 -29.44 1.30 0.58
C PRO A 50 -28.95 2.52 -0.21
N SER A 51 -28.70 3.64 0.45
CA SER A 51 -28.17 4.87 -0.15
C SER A 51 -26.64 4.98 -0.06
N ASP A 52 -25.96 3.97 0.51
CA ASP A 52 -24.50 3.95 0.61
C ASP A 52 -23.87 4.04 -0.79
N GLN A 53 -22.97 5.02 -0.97
CA GLN A 53 -22.23 5.23 -2.21
C GLN A 53 -20.70 5.17 -1.97
N ALA A 54 -20.23 4.71 -0.81
CA ALA A 54 -18.83 4.85 -0.41
C ALA A 54 -17.85 4.22 -1.42
N LEU A 55 -18.22 3.07 -2.02
CA LEU A 55 -17.42 2.43 -3.07
C LEU A 55 -17.46 3.20 -4.40
N LEU A 56 -18.58 3.83 -4.74
CA LEU A 56 -18.74 4.61 -5.97
C LEU A 56 -17.96 5.93 -5.87
N ASP A 57 -17.91 6.52 -4.70
CA ASP A 57 -17.13 7.73 -4.41
C ASP A 57 -15.61 7.52 -4.57
N LEU A 58 -15.14 6.27 -4.53
CA LEU A 58 -13.74 5.94 -4.82
C LEU A 58 -13.39 5.98 -6.32
N LEU A 59 -14.36 5.87 -7.23
CA LEU A 59 -14.09 5.73 -8.66
C LEU A 59 -13.20 6.85 -9.24
N PRO A 60 -13.39 8.15 -8.93
CA PRO A 60 -12.53 9.21 -9.44
C PRO A 60 -11.08 9.09 -8.95
N VAL A 61 -10.87 8.66 -7.70
CA VAL A 61 -9.53 8.45 -7.13
C VAL A 61 -8.88 7.25 -7.81
N LEU A 62 -9.58 6.13 -7.92
CA LEU A 62 -9.06 4.91 -8.56
C LEU A 62 -8.70 5.15 -10.03
N ASP A 63 -9.51 5.90 -10.78
CA ASP A 63 -9.18 6.28 -12.16
C ASP A 63 -7.94 7.18 -12.22
N SER A 64 -7.78 8.11 -11.27
CA SER A 64 -6.57 8.94 -11.19
C SER A 64 -5.30 8.12 -10.90
N LEU A 65 -5.40 7.10 -10.04
CA LEU A 65 -4.26 6.24 -9.68
C LEU A 65 -3.73 5.42 -10.87
N ARG A 66 -4.56 5.11 -11.87
CA ARG A 66 -4.15 4.29 -13.04
C ARG A 66 -2.96 4.91 -13.80
N PHE A 67 -2.86 6.24 -13.81
CA PHE A 67 -1.86 7.00 -14.55
C PHE A 67 -0.62 7.35 -13.71
N THR A 68 -0.62 7.04 -12.42
CA THR A 68 0.42 7.43 -11.49
C THR A 68 1.51 6.37 -11.39
N SER A 69 2.79 6.75 -11.51
CA SER A 69 3.91 5.80 -11.39
C SER A 69 4.08 5.24 -9.97
N ASP A 70 3.67 6.01 -8.95
CA ASP A 70 3.68 5.60 -7.55
C ASP A 70 2.47 6.16 -6.79
N VAL A 71 1.55 5.28 -6.40
CA VAL A 71 0.26 5.63 -5.76
C VAL A 71 0.44 6.49 -4.51
N ARG A 72 1.57 6.36 -3.81
CA ARG A 72 1.87 7.08 -2.57
C ARG A 72 2.01 8.59 -2.79
N HIS A 73 2.39 9.02 -4.01
CA HIS A 73 2.43 10.44 -4.35
C HIS A 73 1.05 11.09 -4.42
N VAL A 74 0.01 10.32 -4.75
CA VAL A 74 -1.36 10.84 -4.82
C VAL A 74 -2.04 10.69 -3.46
N LEU A 75 -1.91 9.51 -2.84
CA LEU A 75 -2.56 9.20 -1.57
C LEU A 75 -1.98 10.02 -0.41
N GLY A 76 -0.67 10.27 -0.41
CA GLY A 76 0.01 11.04 0.65
C GLY A 76 -0.25 12.54 0.67
N ILE A 77 -0.81 13.12 -0.40
CA ILE A 77 -1.11 14.56 -0.49
C ILE A 77 -2.45 14.89 0.19
N ARG A 78 -3.37 13.94 0.23
CA ARG A 78 -4.63 14.06 0.98
C ARG A 78 -4.39 13.41 2.33
N GLY A 79 -4.58 14.15 3.42
CA GLY A 79 -4.46 13.65 4.80
C GLY A 79 -5.51 12.59 5.11
N TYR A 80 -5.43 11.43 4.46
CA TYR A 80 -6.13 10.20 4.79
C TYR A 80 -5.43 9.43 5.95
N SER A 81 -4.44 10.08 6.59
CA SER A 81 -3.78 9.67 7.83
C SER A 81 -4.57 10.08 9.06
#